data_AF-A0A1Q6E6B3-F1
#
_entry.id   AF-A0A1Q6E6B3-F1
#
_cell.length_a   1.000
_cell.length_b   1.000
_cell.length_c   1.000
_cell.angle_alpha   90.00
_cell.angle_beta   90.00
_cell.angle_gamma   90.00
#
_symmetry.space_group_name_H-M   'P 1'
#
loop_
_entity.id
_entity.type
_entity.pdbx_description
1 polymer ?
#
loop_
_entity_poly.entity_id
_entity_poly.type
_entity_poly.pdbx_seq_one_letter_code
_entity_poly.pdbx_strand_id
1 'polypeptide(L)' 'MEHRQEIERLTAAIEASPEDMTLYAERGKIHFRAHDFGSALNDFNRVLLAEEHNEEIRQYVKMINEILEFRYNDIYNP' A
#
# COMPACT_ATOMS: atom_id res chain seq x y z
N MET A 1 6.56 -5.73 -16.06
CA MET A 1 6.27 -7.16 -15.77
C MET A 1 6.65 -7.53 -14.33
N GLU A 2 7.72 -6.97 -13.78
CA GLU A 2 8.28 -7.32 -12.46
C GLU A 2 7.29 -7.23 -11.28
N HIS A 3 6.43 -6.20 -11.22
CA HIS A 3 5.49 -6.07 -10.08
C HIS A 3 4.37 -7.12 -10.07
N ARG A 4 3.92 -7.63 -11.22
CA ARG A 4 2.73 -8.49 -11.29
C ARG A 4 2.98 -9.87 -10.68
N GLN A 5 4.08 -10.50 -11.07
CA GLN A 5 4.44 -11.82 -10.54
C GLN A 5 4.68 -11.76 -9.03
N GLU A 6 5.27 -10.67 -8.54
CA GLU A 6 5.51 -10.48 -7.11
C GLU A 6 4.21 -10.25 -6.32
N ILE A 7 3.27 -9.49 -6.88
CA ILE A 7 1.92 -9.32 -6.30
C ILE A 7 1.20 -10.67 -6.23
N GLU A 8 1.26 -11.49 -7.27
CA GLU A 8 0.65 -12.83 -7.29
C GLU A 8 1.26 -13.75 -6.23
N ARG A 9 2.60 -13.76 -6.11
CA ARG A 9 3.33 -14.51 -5.08
C ARG A 9 2.92 -14.10 -3.66
N LEU A 10 2.91 -12.79 -3.40
CA LEU A 10 2.51 -12.24 -2.10
C LEU A 10 1.03 -12.49 -1.80
N THR A 11 0.17 -12.47 -2.82
CA THR A 11 -1.25 -12.78 -2.66
C THR A 11 -1.46 -14.23 -2.22
N ALA A 12 -0.80 -15.19 -2.87
CA ALA A 12 -0.85 -16.59 -2.44
C ALA A 12 -0.27 -16.80 -1.03
N ALA A 13 0.78 -16.06 -0.67
CA ALA A 13 1.35 -16.12 0.69
C ALA A 13 0.36 -15.56 1.75
N ILE A 14 -0.33 -14.47 1.44
CA ILE A 14 -1.38 -13.90 2.31
C ILE A 14 -2.54 -14.86 2.48
N GLU A 15 -2.96 -15.56 1.43
CA GLU A 15 -4.00 -16.58 1.53
C GLU A 15 -3.61 -17.74 2.45
N ALA A 16 -2.33 -18.12 2.45
CA ALA A 16 -1.80 -19.15 3.36
C ALA A 16 -1.62 -18.65 4.81
N SER A 17 -1.28 -17.36 4.98
CA SER A 17 -0.97 -16.75 6.28
C SER A 17 -1.62 -15.36 6.41
N PRO A 18 -2.95 -15.28 6.57
CA PRO A 18 -3.69 -14.02 6.50
C PRO A 18 -3.42 -13.06 7.67
N GLU A 19 -2.79 -13.55 8.74
CA GLU A 19 -2.43 -12.76 9.93
C GLU A 19 -0.99 -12.20 9.86
N ASP A 20 -0.19 -12.57 8.86
CA ASP A 20 1.17 -12.05 8.71
C ASP A 20 1.15 -10.66 8.06
N MET A 21 1.19 -9.63 8.91
CA MET A 21 1.17 -8.23 8.49
C MET A 21 2.39 -7.84 7.64
N THR A 22 3.49 -8.58 7.73
CA THR A 22 4.69 -8.36 6.91
C THR A 22 4.37 -8.52 5.42
N LEU A 23 3.52 -9.51 5.08
CA LEU A 23 3.14 -9.77 3.69
C LEU A 23 2.29 -8.64 3.11
N TYR A 24 1.38 -8.08 3.91
CA TYR A 24 0.61 -6.90 3.51
C TYR A 24 1.51 -5.67 3.37
N ALA A 25 2.44 -5.44 4.30
CA ALA A 25 3.41 -4.36 4.20
C ALA A 25 4.26 -4.46 2.92
N GLU A 26 4.76 -5.65 2.59
CA GLU A 26 5.53 -5.90 1.37
C GLU A 26 4.71 -5.69 0.10
N ARG A 27 3.48 -6.24 0.06
CA ARG A 27 2.59 -6.09 -1.11
C ARG A 27 2.15 -4.64 -1.30
N GLY A 28 1.85 -3.92 -0.22
CA GLY A 28 1.54 -2.50 -0.24
C GLY A 28 2.70 -1.66 -0.80
N LYS A 29 3.95 -1.97 -0.43
CA LYS A 29 5.16 -1.31 -0.99
C LYS A 29 5.31 -1.58 -2.48
N ILE A 30 4.96 -2.78 -2.96
CA ILE A 30 4.96 -3.09 -4.39
C ILE A 30 3.88 -2.30 -5.13
N HIS A 31 2.64 -2.26 -4.62
CA HIS A 31 1.56 -1.45 -5.20
C HIS A 31 1.91 0.05 -5.23
N PHE A 32 2.53 0.56 -4.16
CA PHE A 32 3.00 1.94 -4.10
C PHE A 32 4.00 2.25 -5.23
N ARG A 33 5.01 1.38 -5.43
CA ARG A 33 5.98 1.52 -6.54
C ARG A 33 5.34 1.42 -7.91
N ALA A 34 4.25 0.65 -8.04
CA ALA A 34 3.46 0.56 -9.25
C ALA A 34 2.51 1.75 -9.47
N HIS A 35 2.52 2.76 -8.59
CA HIS A 35 1.57 3.87 -8.54
C HIS A 35 0.09 3.44 -8.39
N ASP A 36 -0.15 2.21 -7.95
CA ASP A 36 -1.46 1.70 -7.59
C ASP A 36 -1.77 2.05 -6.13
N PHE A 37 -2.02 3.33 -5.91
CA PHE A 37 -2.17 3.90 -4.57
C PHE A 37 -3.39 3.37 -3.81
N GLY A 38 -4.45 2.98 -4.52
CA GLY A 38 -5.65 2.41 -3.90
C GLY A 38 -5.36 1.05 -3.26
N SER A 39 -4.73 0.14 -4.02
CA SER A 39 -4.32 -1.16 -3.50
C SER A 39 -3.27 -1.03 -2.40
N ALA A 40 -2.31 -0.11 -2.56
CA ALA A 40 -1.30 0.15 -1.53
C ALA A 40 -1.93 0.59 -0.20
N LEU A 41 -2.89 1.54 -0.24
CA LEU A 41 -3.61 1.98 0.95
C LEU A 41 -4.38 0.85 1.62
N ASN A 42 -5.03 -0.03 0.85
CA ASN A 42 -5.75 -1.17 1.40
C ASN A 42 -4.82 -2.07 2.22
N ASP A 43 -3.67 -2.43 1.66
CA ASP A 43 -2.67 -3.26 2.33
C ASP A 43 -2.10 -2.57 3.58
N PHE A 44 -1.71 -1.30 3.47
CA PHE A 44 -1.19 -0.52 4.59
C PHE A 44 -2.20 -0.34 5.72
N ASN A 45 -3.49 -0.16 5.39
CA ASN A 45 -4.54 -0.09 6.38
C ASN A 45 -4.74 -1.42 7.12
N ARG A 46 -4.51 -2.58 6.47
CA ARG A 46 -4.52 -3.86 7.19
C ARG A 46 -3.40 -3.95 8.21
N VAL A 47 -2.19 -3.49 7.86
CA VAL A 47 -1.07 -3.45 8.80
C VAL A 47 -1.37 -2.53 9.98
N LEU A 48 -1.84 -1.30 9.73
CA LEU A 48 -2.13 -0.34 10.79
C LEU A 48 -3.31 -0.73 11.69
N LEU A 49 -4.20 -1.63 11.26
CA LEU A 49 -5.23 -2.19 12.14
C LEU A 49 -4.65 -3.13 13.21
N ALA A 50 -3.55 -3.82 12.91
CA ALA A 50 -2.88 -4.73 13.84
C ALA A 50 -1.72 -4.06 14.59
N GLU A 51 -0.97 -3.23 13.88
CA GLU A 51 0.22 -2.52 14.35
C GLU A 51 -0.03 -1.02 14.23
N GLU A 52 -0.92 -0.50 15.08
CA GLU A 52 -1.32 0.90 15.04
C GLU A 52 -0.10 1.82 15.03
N HIS A 53 0.99 1.46 15.72
CA HIS A 53 2.19 2.27 15.88
C HIS A 53 3.31 2.04 14.82
N ASN A 54 3.01 1.42 13.67
CA ASN A 54 4.01 1.18 12.64
C ASN A 54 4.38 2.48 11.88
N GLU A 55 5.48 3.12 12.29
CA GLU A 55 5.93 4.40 11.72
C GLU A 55 6.26 4.32 10.23
N GLU A 56 6.84 3.20 9.77
CA GLU A 56 7.16 3.03 8.35
C GLU A 56 5.89 3.11 7.51
N ILE A 57 4.87 2.33 7.88
CA ILE A 57 3.61 2.26 7.14
C ILE A 57 2.84 3.58 7.21
N ARG A 58 2.86 4.27 8.36
CA ARG A 58 2.31 5.62 8.47
C ARG A 58 2.92 6.60 7.47
N GLN A 59 4.23 6.54 7.27
CA GLN A 59 4.88 7.41 6.29
C GLN A 59 4.40 7.14 4.87
N TYR A 60 4.25 5.87 4.48
CA TYR A 60 3.68 5.54 3.17
C TYR A 60 2.25 6.04 3.00
N VAL A 61 1.37 5.85 4.00
CA VAL A 61 0.00 6.35 3.95
C VAL A 61 -0.04 7.87 3.81
N LYS A 62 0.81 8.58 4.58
CA LYS A 62 0.93 10.03 4.47
C LYS A 62 1.36 10.47 3.08
N MET A 63 2.42 9.86 2.52
CA MET A 63 2.90 10.16 1.18
C MET A 63 1.83 9.94 0.11
N ILE A 64 1.07 8.83 0.21
CA ILE A 64 -0.02 8.56 -0.73
C ILE A 64 -1.09 9.65 -0.66
N ASN A 65 -1.51 10.04 0.55
CA ASN A 65 -2.52 11.08 0.72
C ASN A 65 -2.05 12.42 0.15
N GLU A 66 -0.80 12.81 0.38
CA GLU A 66 -0.20 14.02 -0.21
C GLU A 66 -0.17 13.97 -1.74
N ILE A 67 0.21 12.83 -2.33
CA ILE A 67 0.19 12.64 -3.79
C ILE A 67 -1.22 12.79 -4.36
N LEU A 68 -2.21 12.19 -3.69
CA LEU A 68 -3.61 12.23 -4.14
C LEU A 68 -4.22 13.62 -3.98
N GLU A 69 -3.93 14.31 -2.88
CA GLU A 69 -4.38 15.68 -2.63
C GLU A 69 -3.79 16.66 -3.66
N PHE A 70 -2.50 16.55 -3.96
CA PHE A 70 -1.86 17.37 -5.00
C PHE A 70 -2.50 17.15 -6.37
N ARG A 71 -2.70 15.88 -6.78
CA ARG A 71 -3.34 15.55 -8.05
C ARG A 71 -4.78 16.04 -8.13
N TYR A 72 -5.52 16.01 -7.03
CA TYR A 72 -6.90 16.49 -7.00
C TYR A 72 -6.95 18.01 -7.16
N ASN A 73 -6.07 18.75 -6.47
CA ASN A 73 -6.04 20.22 -6.57
C ASN A 73 -5.65 20.72 -7.96
N ASP A 74 -4.70 20.07 -8.64
CA ASP A 74 -4.27 20.45 -10.00
C ASP A 74 -5.35 20.24 -11.07
N ILE A 75 -6.21 19.22 -10.92
CA ILE A 75 -7.27 18.92 -11.90
C ILE A 75 -8.40 19.97 -11.84
N TYR A 76 -8.61 20.61 -10.69
CA TYR A 76 -9.71 21.54 -10.46
C TYR A 76 -9.30 23.01 -10.32
N ASN A 77 -8.01 23.34 -10.37
CA ASN A 77 -7.49 24.71 -10.30
C ASN A 77 -6.52 25.03 -11.45
N PRO A 78 -7.03 25.19 -12.70
CA PRO A 78 -6.23 25.55 -13.88
C PRO A 78 -5.77 27.02 -13.92
#